data_AF-A0A2V8WCD2-F1
#
_entry.id   AF-A0A2V8WCD2-F1
#
_cell.length_a   1.000
_cell.length_b   1.000
_cell.length_c   1.000
_cell.angle_alpha   90.00
_cell.angle_beta   90.00
_cell.angle_gamma   90.00
#
_symmetry.space_group_name_H-M   'P 1'
#
loop_
_entity.id
_entity.type
_entity.pdbx_description
1 polymer ?
#
loop_
_entity_poly.entity_id
_entity_poly.type
_entity_poly.pdbx_seq_one_letter_code
_entity_poly.pdbx_strand_id
1 'polypeptide(L)' 'CIDLNSFDHFIRQINEPDGERMGFPTIFFPMNRVERISLDEPSGSIPSMNELFARKIGRSLSDYLAQFA' A
#
# COMPACT_ATOMS: atom_id res chain seq x y z
N CYS A 1 4.28 0.14 8.41
CA CYS A 1 3.60 -1.05 7.87
C CYS A 1 2.11 -0.91 8.16
N ILE A 2 1.26 -1.00 7.13
CA ILE A 2 -0.19 -1.05 7.28
C ILE A 2 -0.60 -2.52 7.17
N ASP A 3 -1.47 -2.95 8.07
CA ASP A 3 -2.08 -4.28 7.99
C ASP A 3 -2.86 -4.42 6.66
N LEU A 4 -2.76 -5.58 6.00
CA LEU A 4 -3.39 -5.78 4.70
C LEU A 4 -4.92 -5.59 4.75
N ASN A 5 -5.57 -5.95 5.85
CA ASN A 5 -7.01 -5.71 6.02
C ASN A 5 -7.34 -4.23 6.20
N SER A 6 -6.36 -3.42 6.59
CA SER A 6 -6.48 -1.98 6.77
C SER A 6 -6.08 -1.18 5.52
N PHE A 7 -5.66 -1.84 4.44
CA PHE A 7 -5.19 -1.16 3.23
C PHE A 7 -6.29 -0.33 2.54
N ASP A 8 -7.53 -0.81 2.53
CA ASP A 8 -8.65 -0.06 1.96
C ASP A 8 -8.94 1.23 2.75
N HIS A 9 -8.82 1.16 4.08
CA HIS A 9 -8.96 2.32 4.96
C HIS A 9 -7.88 3.36 4.68
N PHE A 10 -6.63 2.92 4.48
CA PHE A 10 -5.54 3.80 4.08
C PHE A 10 -5.81 4.50 2.74
N ILE A 11 -6.27 3.77 1.73
CA ILE A 11 -6.65 4.38 0.44
C ILE A 11 -7.74 5.45 0.63
N ARG A 12 -8.73 5.19 1.48
CA ARG A 12 -9.79 6.15 1.78
C ARG A 12 -9.25 7.42 2.42
N GLN A 13 -8.34 7.29 3.38
CA GLN A 13 -7.71 8.44 4.04
C GLN A 13 -6.90 9.30 3.06
N ILE A 14 -6.18 8.70 2.10
CA ILE A 14 -5.44 9.47 1.08
C ILE A 14 -6.37 10.30 0.19
N ASN A 15 -7.59 9.82 -0.04
CA ASN A 15 -8.58 10.49 -0.87
C ASN A 15 -9.35 11.60 -0.12
N GLU A 16 -9.13 11.80 1.19
CA GLU A 16 -9.78 12.88 1.93
C GLU A 16 -9.13 14.24 1.59
N PRO A 17 -9.92 15.29 1.26
CA PRO A 17 -9.40 16.59 0.81
C PRO A 17 -8.48 17.29 1.83
N ASP A 18 -8.75 17.10 3.12
CA ASP A 18 -8.01 17.67 4.25
C ASP A 18 -7.11 16.63 4.95
N GLY A 19 -6.98 15.43 4.37
CA GLY A 19 -6.15 14.38 4.93
C GLY A 19 -4.67 14.76 4.88
N GLU A 20 -3.99 14.73 6.02
CA GLU A 20 -2.53 14.87 6.03
C GLU A 20 -1.89 13.82 5.12
N ARG A 21 -0.87 14.22 4.35
CA ARG A 21 -0.12 13.29 3.51
C ARG A 21 0.55 12.24 4.39
N MET A 22 0.01 11.03 4.37
CA MET A 22 0.47 9.93 5.21
C MET A 22 1.46 9.04 4.46
N GLY A 23 2.74 9.12 4.84
CA GLY A 23 3.77 8.19 4.39
C GLY A 23 3.72 6.86 5.17
N PHE A 24 4.45 5.84 4.70
CA PHE A 24 4.62 4.60 5.45
C PHE A 24 5.81 4.69 6.42
N PRO A 25 5.66 4.24 7.68
CA PRO A 25 6.81 4.10 8.56
C PRO A 25 7.64 2.86 8.15
N THR A 26 8.96 3.03 8.14
CA THR A 26 9.94 1.94 8.01
C THR A 26 9.93 1.08 9.26
N ILE A 27 9.78 -0.24 9.10
CA ILE A 27 9.79 -1.21 10.20
C ILE A 27 10.78 -2.32 9.88
N PHE A 28 11.54 -2.74 10.89
CA PHE A 28 12.50 -3.85 10.78
C PHE A 28 11.85 -5.18 11.18
N PHE A 29 11.91 -6.17 10.30
CA PHE A 29 11.49 -7.53 10.57
C PHE A 29 12.71 -8.44 10.74
N PRO A 30 12.84 -9.17 11.87
CA PRO A 30 13.88 -10.18 12.02
C PRO A 30 13.68 -11.30 11.00
N MET A 31 14.58 -11.44 10.03
CA MET A 31 14.42 -12.37 8.91
C MET A 31 14.31 -13.84 9.33
N ASN A 32 14.88 -14.21 10.47
CA ASN A 32 14.79 -15.56 11.03
C ASN A 32 13.39 -15.91 11.60
N ARG A 33 12.49 -14.93 11.72
CA ARG A 33 11.11 -15.13 12.19
C ARG A 33 10.06 -14.93 11.08
N VAL A 34 10.48 -14.55 9.88
CA VAL A 34 9.56 -14.37 8.75
C VAL A 34 9.25 -15.74 8.17
N GLU A 35 7.99 -16.14 8.25
CA GLU A 35 7.54 -17.47 7.76
C GLU A 35 7.11 -17.44 6.29
N ARG A 36 6.57 -16.31 5.81
CA ARG A 36 6.08 -16.17 4.43
C ARG A 36 6.12 -14.71 3.97
N ILE A 37 6.54 -14.52 2.72
CA ILE A 37 6.37 -13.28 1.96
C ILE A 37 5.66 -13.67 0.66
N SER A 38 4.57 -12.98 0.33
CA SER A 38 3.83 -13.18 -0.91
C SER A 38 4.03 -11.96 -1.81
N LEU A 39 4.29 -12.21 -3.09
CA LEU A 39 4.38 -11.14 -4.08
C LEU A 39 2.97 -10.63 -4.41
N ASP A 40 2.83 -9.32 -4.57
CA ASP A 40 1.57 -8.69 -4.98
C ASP A 40 1.37 -8.86 -6.49
N GLU A 41 0.81 -10.00 -6.89
CA GLU A 41 0.50 -10.31 -8.29
C GLU A 41 -1.03 -10.38 -8.52
N PRO A 42 -1.53 -9.89 -9.66
CA PRO A 42 -2.92 -10.09 -10.03
C PRO A 42 -3.18 -11.58 -10.32
N SER A 43 -4.40 -12.04 -10.02
CA SER A 43 -4.81 -13.42 -10.25
C SER A 43 -6.06 -13.47 -11.12
N GLY A 44 -5.87 -13.76 -12.41
CA GLY A 44 -6.96 -13.80 -13.39
C GLY A 44 -7.63 -12.43 -13.53
N SER A 45 -8.89 -12.32 -13.12
CA SER A 45 -9.63 -11.06 -13.10
C SER A 45 -9.48 -10.25 -11.81
N ILE A 46 -8.82 -10.81 -10.79
CA ILE A 46 -8.61 -10.15 -9.50
C ILE A 46 -7.36 -9.26 -9.62
N PRO A 47 -7.51 -7.93 -9.50
CA PRO A 47 -6.38 -7.01 -9.59
C PRO A 47 -5.46 -7.15 -8.37
N SER A 48 -4.19 -6.79 -8.55
CA SER A 48 -3.25 -6.68 -7.44
C SER A 48 -3.59 -5.51 -6.52
N MET A 49 -2.99 -5.48 -5.33
CA MET A 49 -3.18 -4.39 -4.38
C MET A 49 -2.64 -3.06 -4.93
N ASN A 50 -1.51 -3.10 -5.63
CA ASN A 50 -0.95 -1.95 -6.34
C ASN A 50 -1.87 -1.45 -7.48
N GLU A 51 -2.49 -2.37 -8.24
CA GLU A 51 -3.46 -1.99 -9.28
C GLU A 51 -4.72 -1.37 -8.68
N LEU A 52 -5.23 -1.91 -7.58
CA LEU A 52 -6.37 -1.33 -6.86
C LEU A 52 -6.05 0.08 -6.36
N PHE A 53 -4.85 0.29 -5.81
CA PHE A 53 -4.39 1.61 -5.41
C PHE A 53 -4.38 2.58 -6.60
N ALA A 54 -3.76 2.18 -7.72
CA ALA A 54 -3.67 3.02 -8.90
C ALA A 54 -5.05 3.39 -9.47
N ARG A 55 -6.00 2.46 -9.48
CA ARG A 55 -7.38 2.71 -9.92
C ARG A 55 -8.12 3.69 -9.02
N LYS A 56 -7.90 3.62 -7.70
CA LYS A 56 -8.61 4.45 -6.71
C LYS A 56 -8.00 5.84 -6.49
N ILE A 57 -6.69 5.97 -6.64
CA ILE A 57 -5.94 7.22 -6.38
C ILE A 57 -5.51 7.93 -7.67
N GLY A 58 -5.46 7.23 -8.81
CA GLY A 58 -5.09 7.80 -10.11
C GLY A 58 -3.57 7.93 -10.34
N ARG A 59 -2.73 7.35 -9.48
CA ARG A 59 -1.26 7.26 -9.62
C ARG A 59 -0.74 5.97 -9.01
N SER A 60 0.44 5.51 -9.41
CA SER A 60 1.02 4.30 -8.83
C SER A 60 1.38 4.49 -7.34
N LEU A 61 1.40 3.40 -6.58
CA LEU A 61 1.82 3.45 -5.18
C LEU A 61 3.28 3.92 -5.05
N SER A 62 4.15 3.50 -5.98
CA SER A 62 5.55 3.93 -6.01
C SER A 62 5.69 5.44 -6.19
N ASP A 63 4.94 6.05 -7.11
CA ASP A 63 4.96 7.51 -7.32
C ASP A 63 4.39 8.28 -6.12
N TYR A 64 3.45 7.67 -5.41
CA TYR A 64 2.94 8.23 -4.16
C TYR A 64 4.01 8.24 -3.08
N LEU A 65 4.68 7.11 -2.86
CA LEU A 65 5.67 6.95 -1.80
C LEU A 65 6.97 7.72 -2.06
N ALA A 66 7.33 7.94 -3.32
CA ALA A 66 8.47 8.78 -3.70
C ALA A 66 8.37 10.23 -3.19
N GLN A 67 7.19 10.70 -2.77
CA GLN A 67 7.01 12.04 -2.18
C GLN A 67 7.51 12.14 -0.73
N PHE A 68 7.83 11.00 -0.10
CA PHE A 68 8.25 10.90 1.30
C PHE A 68 9.70 10.40 1.46
N ALA A 69 10.42 10.22 0.36
CA ALA A 69 11.80 9.73 0.33
C ALA A 69 12.81 10.88 0.26
#